data_AF-A0A5N5JXR4-F1
#
_entry.id   AF-A0A5N5JXR4-F1
#
_cell.length_a   1.000
_cell.length_b   1.000
_cell.length_c   1.000
_cell.angle_alpha   90.00
_cell.angle_beta   90.00
_cell.angle_gamma   90.00
#
_symmetry.space_group_name_H-M   'P 1'
#
loop_
_entity.id
_entity.type
_entity.pdbx_description
1 polymer ?
#
loop_
_entity_poly.entity_id
_entity_poly.type
_entity_poly.pdbx_seq_one_letter_code
_entity_poly.pdbx_strand_id
1 'polypeptide(L)'
;MAESDWDTVTVLRKKGPSSAQAKSKQAVTAAQRRGEEVETTKKWAAGQNKQHVVTKNTAKLDRETEELHHERVTLEVGKVIQQGRQEKGMTQKDLATKINEKPQVIADYECGRAIPNNQIMGKIERALGLKLRGKDIGQPLEPKSKKK
;
A
#
# COMPACT_ATOMS: atom_id res chain seq x y z
N MET A 1 -43.54 39.54 -32.46
CA MET A 1 -43.81 39.64 -31.01
C MET A 1 -43.08 38.49 -30.35
N ALA A 2 -42.12 38.82 -29.47
CA ALA A 2 -41.32 37.85 -28.73
C ALA A 2 -41.91 37.80 -27.33
N GLU A 3 -42.57 36.69 -26.98
CA GLU A 3 -43.10 36.48 -25.63
C GLU A 3 -42.52 35.18 -25.07
N SER A 4 -41.63 35.38 -24.09
CA SER A 4 -41.52 34.63 -22.85
C SER A 4 -41.18 33.14 -22.89
N ASP A 5 -39.87 32.85 -22.83
CA ASP A 5 -39.33 31.56 -22.40
C ASP A 5 -38.43 31.74 -21.15
N TRP A 6 -38.92 32.48 -20.15
CA TRP A 6 -38.18 32.85 -18.92
C TRP A 6 -38.47 31.96 -17.70
N ASP A 7 -38.92 30.73 -17.88
CA ASP A 7 -39.24 29.81 -16.76
C ASP A 7 -38.69 28.38 -16.92
N THR A 8 -37.58 28.18 -17.64
CA THR A 8 -36.81 26.94 -17.48
C THR A 8 -36.03 26.99 -16.17
N VAL A 9 -36.68 26.59 -15.08
CA VAL A 9 -36.05 26.28 -13.80
C VAL A 9 -34.95 25.25 -14.06
N THR A 10 -33.70 25.69 -14.05
CA THR A 10 -32.54 24.81 -14.19
C THR A 10 -32.49 23.87 -13.00
N VAL A 11 -33.06 22.67 -13.14
CA VAL A 11 -33.03 21.65 -12.08
C VAL A 11 -31.59 21.12 -11.96
N LEU A 12 -30.80 21.73 -11.09
CA LEU A 12 -29.49 21.20 -10.68
C LEU A 12 -29.70 19.91 -9.89
N ARG A 13 -29.72 18.76 -10.58
CA ARG A 13 -29.67 17.46 -9.91
C ARG A 13 -28.28 17.24 -9.35
N LYS A 14 -28.18 17.08 -8.03
CA LYS A 14 -26.95 16.70 -7.34
C LYS A 14 -26.57 15.28 -7.77
N LYS A 15 -25.40 15.11 -8.39
CA LYS A 15 -24.87 13.79 -8.77
C LYS A 15 -24.80 12.90 -7.52
N GLY A 16 -25.28 11.67 -7.65
CA GLY A 16 -25.24 10.68 -6.58
C GLY A 16 -23.81 10.45 -6.06
N PRO A 17 -23.66 9.99 -4.81
CA PRO A 17 -22.34 9.76 -4.23
C PRO A 17 -21.55 8.72 -5.02
N SER A 18 -20.25 8.97 -5.18
CA SER A 18 -19.30 8.00 -5.72
C SER A 18 -19.27 6.71 -4.89
N SER A 19 -18.88 5.59 -5.49
CA SER A 19 -18.72 4.30 -4.79
C SER A 19 -17.79 4.39 -3.58
N ALA A 20 -16.76 5.24 -3.62
CA ALA A 20 -15.87 5.50 -2.49
C ALA A 20 -16.57 6.28 -1.36
N GLN A 21 -17.45 7.20 -1.71
CA GLN A 21 -18.22 8.00 -0.75
C GLN A 21 -19.32 7.16 -0.09
N ALA A 22 -20.02 6.31 -0.87
CA ALA A 22 -21.04 5.40 -0.38
C ALA A 22 -20.48 4.35 0.60
N LYS A 23 -19.25 3.89 0.39
CA LYS A 23 -18.55 2.93 1.28
C LYS A 23 -17.87 3.58 2.50
N SER A 24 -17.97 4.90 2.66
CA SER A 24 -17.35 5.59 3.78
C SER A 24 -18.03 5.22 5.11
N LYS A 25 -17.26 5.20 6.21
CA LYS A 25 -17.80 4.86 7.54
C LYS A 25 -18.97 5.75 7.93
N GLN A 26 -18.90 7.04 7.62
CA GLN A 26 -19.96 8.01 7.89
C GLN A 26 -21.22 7.70 7.08
N ALA A 27 -21.07 7.40 5.78
CA ALA A 27 -22.20 7.05 4.92
C ALA A 27 -22.89 5.76 5.37
N VAL A 28 -22.12 4.72 5.69
CA VAL A 28 -22.66 3.43 6.18
C VAL A 28 -23.39 3.61 7.51
N THR A 29 -22.79 4.33 8.48
CA THR A 29 -23.46 4.59 9.76
C THR A 29 -24.73 5.45 9.60
N ALA A 30 -24.73 6.40 8.68
CA ALA A 30 -25.91 7.22 8.42
C ALA A 30 -27.05 6.41 7.75
N ALA A 31 -26.71 5.52 6.80
CA ALA A 31 -27.67 4.60 6.17
C ALA A 31 -28.29 3.64 7.21
N GLN A 32 -27.46 3.06 8.09
CA GLN A 32 -27.93 2.22 9.21
C GLN A 32 -28.92 2.94 10.13
N ARG A 33 -28.68 4.22 10.44
CA ARG A 33 -29.58 5.02 11.29
C ARG A 33 -30.90 5.37 10.61
N ARG A 34 -30.89 5.53 9.29
CA ARG A 34 -32.09 5.82 8.49
C ARG A 34 -32.91 4.57 8.15
N GLY A 35 -32.42 3.38 8.50
CA GLY A 35 -33.07 2.12 8.13
C GLY A 35 -32.96 1.80 6.64
N GLU A 36 -32.00 2.42 5.94
CA GLU A 36 -31.70 2.12 4.54
C GLU A 36 -30.99 0.76 4.43
N GLU A 37 -31.19 0.07 3.31
CA GLU A 37 -30.56 -1.23 3.06
C GLU A 37 -29.03 -1.10 2.92
N VAL A 38 -28.31 -1.97 3.64
CA VAL A 38 -26.84 -2.01 3.62
C VAL A 38 -26.38 -3.37 3.10
N GLU A 39 -25.80 -3.37 1.91
CA GLU A 39 -25.20 -4.57 1.33
C GLU A 39 -23.91 -4.95 2.07
N THR A 40 -23.80 -6.21 2.50
CA THR A 40 -22.59 -6.76 3.10
C THR A 40 -22.03 -7.91 2.29
N THR A 41 -20.76 -7.82 1.91
CA THR A 41 -20.04 -8.89 1.20
C THR A 41 -18.83 -9.34 2.00
N LYS A 42 -18.60 -10.66 2.10
CA LYS A 42 -17.37 -11.21 2.71
C LYS A 42 -16.16 -10.87 1.85
N LYS A 43 -15.08 -10.36 2.45
CA LYS A 43 -13.83 -10.10 1.72
C LYS A 43 -13.13 -11.42 1.33
N TRP A 44 -12.55 -11.44 0.14
CA TRP A 44 -11.66 -12.51 -0.28
C TRP A 44 -10.44 -12.59 0.67
N ALA A 45 -10.07 -13.81 1.08
CA ALA A 45 -9.09 -14.10 2.14
C ALA A 45 -9.41 -13.55 3.55
N ALA A 46 -10.68 -13.20 3.84
CA ALA A 46 -11.08 -12.83 5.19
C ALA A 46 -10.93 -14.00 6.19
N GLY A 47 -10.39 -13.72 7.38
CA GLY A 47 -10.21 -14.71 8.44
C GLY A 47 -8.96 -15.59 8.28
N GLN A 48 -8.05 -15.26 7.36
CA GLN A 48 -6.79 -15.97 7.16
C GLN A 48 -5.59 -15.04 7.43
N ASN A 49 -4.45 -15.63 7.80
CA ASN A 49 -3.21 -14.88 8.07
C ASN A 49 -2.07 -15.35 7.14
N LYS A 50 -2.27 -15.17 5.83
CA LYS A 50 -1.26 -15.49 4.80
C LYS A 50 -0.02 -14.61 5.01
N GLN A 51 1.08 -15.20 5.46
CA GLN A 51 2.32 -14.46 5.78
C GLN A 51 3.03 -13.93 4.51
N HIS A 52 3.10 -14.77 3.47
CA HIS A 52 3.71 -14.41 2.19
C HIS A 52 2.61 -14.11 1.17
N VAL A 53 2.46 -12.83 0.85
CA VAL A 53 1.50 -12.33 -0.13
C VAL A 53 2.22 -12.09 -1.45
N VAL A 54 1.56 -12.44 -2.56
CA VAL A 54 2.09 -12.16 -3.91
C VAL A 54 2.09 -10.65 -4.14
N THR A 55 3.21 -10.13 -4.61
CA THR A 55 3.42 -8.68 -4.78
C THR A 55 2.81 -8.13 -6.06
N LYS A 56 2.78 -8.94 -7.12
CA LYS A 56 2.21 -8.61 -8.42
C LYS A 56 0.85 -9.29 -8.61
N ASN A 57 0.03 -8.73 -9.49
CA ASN A 57 -1.26 -9.32 -9.84
C ASN A 57 -1.03 -10.58 -10.70
N THR A 58 -1.33 -11.76 -10.15
CA THR A 58 -1.11 -13.05 -10.82
C THR A 58 -1.88 -13.17 -12.12
N ALA A 59 -3.07 -12.57 -12.22
CA ALA A 59 -3.88 -12.61 -13.45
C ALA A 59 -3.34 -11.72 -14.57
N LYS A 60 -2.47 -10.74 -14.24
CA LYS A 60 -1.73 -9.99 -15.26
C LYS A 60 -0.52 -10.80 -15.73
N LEU A 61 0.25 -11.36 -14.79
CA LEU A 61 1.41 -12.21 -15.08
C LEU A 61 1.05 -13.42 -15.95
N ASP A 62 -0.10 -14.04 -15.71
CA ASP A 62 -0.60 -15.20 -16.48
C ASP A 62 -0.99 -14.83 -17.92
N ARG A 63 -1.34 -13.56 -18.18
CA ARG A 63 -1.67 -13.06 -19.52
C ARG A 63 -0.48 -12.44 -20.26
N GLU A 64 0.62 -12.17 -19.54
CA GLU A 64 1.83 -11.56 -20.09
C GLU A 64 2.66 -12.66 -20.76
N THR A 65 2.72 -12.65 -22.09
CA THR A 65 3.36 -13.70 -22.91
C THR A 65 4.68 -13.27 -23.55
N GLU A 66 5.06 -11.99 -23.45
CA GLU A 66 6.32 -11.46 -23.99
C GLU A 66 7.16 -10.76 -22.90
N GLU A 67 8.44 -11.16 -22.86
CA GLU A 67 9.58 -10.68 -22.06
C GLU A 67 9.36 -10.25 -20.60
N LEU A 68 9.61 -11.21 -19.68
CA LEU A 68 9.45 -11.04 -18.23
C LEU A 68 10.62 -10.28 -17.58
N HIS A 69 10.80 -8.99 -17.89
CA HIS A 69 11.74 -8.14 -17.15
C HIS A 69 11.16 -7.72 -15.79
N HIS A 70 11.93 -7.92 -14.72
CA HIS A 70 11.59 -7.47 -13.38
C HIS A 70 12.57 -6.40 -12.94
N GLU A 71 12.05 -5.19 -12.67
CA GLU A 71 12.82 -4.16 -11.97
C GLU A 71 13.30 -4.70 -10.61
N ARG A 72 14.60 -4.54 -10.36
CA ARG A 72 15.26 -4.93 -9.12
C ARG A 72 15.41 -3.72 -8.20
N VAL A 73 15.68 -3.99 -6.94
CA VAL A 73 15.99 -2.95 -5.96
C VAL A 73 17.24 -2.17 -6.42
N THR A 74 17.17 -0.84 -6.39
CA THR A 74 18.31 0.01 -6.77
C THR A 74 19.45 -0.13 -5.75
N LEU A 75 20.68 0.08 -6.21
CA LEU A 75 21.86 -0.02 -5.34
C LEU A 75 21.82 1.00 -4.18
N GLU A 76 21.18 2.16 -4.40
CA GLU A 76 20.99 3.19 -3.37
C GLU A 76 20.18 2.67 -2.17
N VAL A 77 19.08 1.96 -2.42
CA VAL A 77 18.28 1.34 -1.35
C VAL A 77 19.10 0.29 -0.59
N GLY A 78 19.89 -0.51 -1.30
CA GLY A 78 20.79 -1.50 -0.69
C GLY A 78 21.82 -0.85 0.25
N LYS A 79 22.42 0.27 -0.15
CA LYS A 79 23.36 1.05 0.68
C LYS A 79 22.69 1.62 1.92
N VAL A 80 21.48 2.18 1.80
CA VAL A 80 20.75 2.73 2.95
C VAL A 80 20.40 1.64 3.97
N ILE A 81 20.00 0.44 3.51
CA ILE A 81 19.75 -0.70 4.40
C ILE A 81 21.03 -1.08 5.15
N GLN A 82 22.15 -1.17 4.44
CA GLN A 82 23.43 -1.51 5.03
C GLN A 82 23.90 -0.48 6.06
N GLN A 83 23.80 0.81 5.75
CA GLN A 83 24.13 1.90 6.67
C GLN A 83 23.24 1.88 7.91
N GLY A 84 21.92 1.84 7.73
CA GLY A 84 20.98 1.80 8.87
C GLY A 84 21.16 0.56 9.75
N ARG A 85 21.62 -0.55 9.19
CA ARG A 85 21.98 -1.76 9.94
C ARG A 85 23.24 -1.54 10.78
N GLN A 86 24.28 -0.95 10.19
CA GLN A 86 25.55 -0.66 10.87
C GLN A 86 25.38 0.37 11.99
N GLU A 87 24.62 1.44 11.76
CA GLU A 87 24.30 2.47 12.78
C GLU A 87 23.61 1.87 14.01
N LYS A 88 22.82 0.81 13.81
CA LYS A 88 22.15 0.08 14.90
C LYS A 88 22.94 -1.10 15.45
N GLY A 89 24.16 -1.34 14.97
CA GLY A 89 24.99 -2.46 15.39
C GLY A 89 24.39 -3.85 15.11
N MET A 90 23.48 -3.97 14.15
CA MET A 90 22.79 -5.24 13.85
C MET A 90 23.56 -6.05 12.80
N THR A 91 23.57 -7.37 12.90
CA THR A 91 24.02 -8.23 11.78
C THR A 91 22.90 -8.47 10.77
N GLN A 92 23.22 -8.96 9.56
CA GLN A 92 22.18 -9.35 8.59
C GLN A 92 21.25 -10.42 9.17
N LYS A 93 21.78 -11.33 9.98
CA LYS A 93 21.02 -12.37 10.68
C LYS A 93 20.08 -11.76 11.73
N ASP A 94 20.52 -10.77 12.48
CA ASP A 94 19.71 -10.11 13.50
C ASP A 94 18.56 -9.33 12.87
N LEU A 95 18.85 -8.59 11.78
CA LEU A 95 17.84 -7.88 11.02
C LEU A 95 16.81 -8.86 10.43
N ALA A 96 17.27 -9.95 9.80
CA ALA A 96 16.42 -10.99 9.23
C ALA A 96 15.51 -11.64 10.28
N THR A 97 16.07 -11.98 11.44
CA THR A 97 15.33 -12.53 12.59
C THR A 97 14.28 -11.53 13.08
N LYS A 98 14.64 -10.24 13.20
CA LYS A 98 13.72 -9.19 13.63
C LYS A 98 12.54 -8.97 12.68
N ILE A 99 12.74 -9.17 11.37
CA ILE A 99 11.67 -9.03 10.36
C ILE A 99 10.98 -10.36 10.01
N ASN A 100 11.41 -11.47 10.62
CA ASN A 100 10.95 -12.83 10.31
C ASN A 100 11.12 -13.19 8.83
N GLU A 101 12.30 -12.95 8.27
CA GLU A 101 12.69 -13.36 6.91
C GLU A 101 14.03 -14.12 6.96
N LYS A 102 14.40 -14.77 5.85
CA LYS A 102 15.69 -15.47 5.78
C LYS A 102 16.85 -14.47 5.63
N PRO A 103 18.04 -14.74 6.22
CA PRO A 103 19.23 -13.88 6.05
C PRO A 103 19.60 -13.64 4.59
N GLN A 104 19.42 -14.66 3.74
CA GLN A 104 19.66 -14.56 2.30
C GLN A 104 18.83 -13.46 1.63
N VAL A 105 17.59 -13.26 2.08
CA VAL A 105 16.72 -12.19 1.55
C VAL A 105 17.36 -10.84 1.82
N ILE A 106 17.79 -10.57 3.06
CA ILE A 106 18.46 -9.31 3.40
C ILE A 106 19.72 -9.10 2.55
N ALA A 107 20.54 -10.14 2.39
CA ALA A 107 21.73 -10.06 1.55
C ALA A 107 21.40 -9.70 0.09
N ASP A 108 20.36 -10.30 -0.50
CA ASP A 108 19.94 -10.00 -1.87
C ASP A 108 19.34 -8.58 -2.02
N TYR A 109 18.73 -8.03 -0.97
CA TYR A 109 18.28 -6.64 -0.92
C TYR A 109 19.46 -5.66 -0.78
N GLU A 110 20.43 -5.93 0.09
CA GLU A 110 21.65 -5.11 0.23
C GLU A 110 22.48 -5.10 -1.07
N CYS A 111 22.49 -6.21 -1.83
CA CYS A 111 23.19 -6.31 -3.12
C CYS A 111 22.38 -5.80 -4.33
N GLY A 112 21.12 -5.35 -4.17
CA GLY A 112 20.27 -4.90 -5.27
C GLY A 112 19.83 -6.02 -6.25
N ARG A 113 19.96 -7.30 -5.86
CA ARG A 113 19.52 -8.43 -6.69
C ARG A 113 18.05 -8.77 -6.49
N ALA A 114 17.48 -8.41 -5.35
CA ALA A 114 16.11 -8.76 -5.01
C ALA A 114 15.07 -8.02 -5.87
N ILE A 115 13.93 -8.68 -6.11
CA ILE A 115 12.72 -8.04 -6.63
C ILE A 115 12.05 -7.28 -5.47
N PRO A 116 11.74 -5.98 -5.63
CA PRO A 116 11.13 -5.20 -4.56
C PRO A 116 9.79 -5.79 -4.09
N ASN A 117 9.70 -6.13 -2.81
CA ASN A 117 8.46 -6.51 -2.14
C ASN A 117 8.10 -5.45 -1.09
N ASN A 118 6.98 -4.75 -1.32
CA ASN A 118 6.50 -3.69 -0.42
C ASN A 118 6.29 -4.14 1.03
N GLN A 119 5.93 -5.42 1.27
CA GLN A 119 5.76 -5.95 2.61
C GLN A 119 7.11 -6.10 3.32
N ILE A 120 8.11 -6.65 2.64
CA ILE A 120 9.47 -6.82 3.18
C ILE A 120 10.11 -5.46 3.40
N MET A 121 10.06 -4.57 2.40
CA MET A 121 10.58 -3.20 2.53
C MET A 121 9.93 -2.47 3.70
N GLY A 122 8.61 -2.55 3.86
CA GLY A 122 7.91 -1.95 4.99
C GLY A 122 8.24 -2.58 6.36
N LYS A 123 8.72 -3.83 6.42
CA LYS A 123 9.26 -4.43 7.66
C LYS A 123 10.66 -3.88 7.96
N ILE A 124 11.52 -3.79 6.95
CA ILE A 124 12.89 -3.25 7.08
C ILE A 124 12.84 -1.77 7.48
N GLU A 125 11.99 -0.95 6.84
CA GLU A 125 11.80 0.46 7.17
C GLU A 125 11.47 0.67 8.65
N ARG A 126 10.59 -0.18 9.21
CA ARG A 126 10.20 -0.10 10.63
C ARG A 126 11.31 -0.61 11.56
N ALA A 127 12.07 -1.62 11.16
CA ALA A 127 13.18 -2.14 11.95
C ALA A 127 14.34 -1.14 12.03
N LEU A 128 14.66 -0.49 10.90
CA LEU A 128 15.75 0.47 10.77
C LEU A 128 15.30 1.92 11.07
N GLY A 129 14.01 2.23 11.04
CA GLY A 129 13.51 3.58 11.25
C GLY A 129 13.89 4.54 10.12
N LEU A 130 14.09 4.02 8.91
CA LEU A 130 14.46 4.77 7.71
C LEU A 130 13.43 4.50 6.62
N LYS A 131 13.18 5.48 5.75
CA LYS A 131 12.35 5.31 4.55
C LYS A 131 13.19 4.65 3.45
N LEU A 132 12.65 3.61 2.82
CA LEU A 132 13.29 2.87 1.73
C LEU A 132 12.49 2.98 0.42
N ARG A 133 11.44 3.81 0.41
CA ARG A 133 10.49 3.96 -0.69
C ARG A 133 10.17 5.43 -0.93
N GLY A 134 9.87 5.74 -2.19
CA GLY A 134 9.48 7.09 -2.61
C GLY A 134 10.69 7.98 -2.87
N LYS A 135 10.50 9.30 -2.77
CA LYS A 135 11.52 10.30 -3.07
C LYS A 135 12.50 10.54 -1.91
N ASP A 136 12.10 10.20 -0.69
CA ASP A 136 12.84 10.48 0.55
C ASP A 136 13.62 9.25 1.06
N ILE A 137 14.33 8.55 0.18
CA ILE A 137 15.09 7.35 0.56
C ILE A 137 16.22 7.76 1.53
N GLY A 138 16.36 7.04 2.64
CA GLY A 138 17.37 7.30 3.67
C GLY A 138 16.97 8.31 4.73
N GLN A 139 15.82 8.99 4.59
CA GLN A 139 15.33 9.86 5.67
C GLN A 139 14.75 9.04 6.83
N PRO A 140 14.76 9.57 8.07
CA PRO A 140 14.08 8.97 9.19
C PRO A 140 12.59 8.70 8.90
N LEU A 141 12.13 7.52 9.31
CA LEU A 141 10.72 7.17 9.25
C LEU A 141 10.00 7.90 10.39
N GLU A 142 9.22 8.92 10.03
CA GLU A 142 8.39 9.63 11.02
C GLU A 142 7.46 8.63 11.75
N PRO A 143 7.35 8.69 13.08
CA PRO A 143 6.42 7.85 13.80
C PRO A 143 5.01 8.19 13.33
N LYS A 144 4.25 7.19 12.84
CA LYS A 144 2.85 7.38 12.49
C LYS A 144 2.15 8.05 13.66
N SER A 145 1.68 9.29 13.47
CA SER A 145 0.84 10.00 14.42
C SER A 145 -0.28 9.06 14.85
N LYS A 146 -0.34 8.70 16.14
CA LYS A 146 -1.46 7.92 16.69
C LYS A 146 -2.73 8.72 16.40
N LYS A 147 -3.51 8.31 15.39
CA LYS A 147 -4.88 8.80 15.24
C LYS A 147 -5.63 8.32 16.47
N LYS A 148 -5.87 9.27 17.39
CA LYS A 148 -6.72 9.10 18.56
C LYS A 148 -8.16 8.89 18.10
#